data_AF-A0AAW1DNC1-F1
#
_entry.id   AF-A0AAW1DNC1-F1
#
_cell.length_a   1.000
_cell.length_b   1.000
_cell.length_c   1.000
_cell.angle_alpha   90.00
_cell.angle_beta   90.00
_cell.angle_gamma   90.00
#
_symmetry.space_group_name_H-M   'P 1'
#
loop_
_entity.id
_entity.type
_entity.pdbx_description
1 polymer ?
#
loop_
_entity_poly.entity_id
_entity_poly.type
_entity_poly.pdbx_seq_one_letter_code
_entity_poly.pdbx_strand_id
1 'polypeptide(L)' 'MVVTNEKYETKIIVRSLFETKMMLRVYNLEKADVGTYRCVAKNSLGEVERSIRLYGE' A
#
# COMPACT_ATOMS: atom_id res chain seq x y z
N MET A 1 9.89 -0.52 1.37
CA MET A 1 8.92 -0.84 0.29
C MET A 1 8.33 -2.19 0.61
N VAL A 2 7.00 -2.33 0.67
CA VAL A 2 6.38 -3.64 0.91
C VAL A 2 6.43 -4.42 -0.41
N VAL A 3 6.97 -5.64 -0.36
CA VAL A 3 7.12 -6.51 -1.53
C VAL A 3 6.15 -7.67 -1.38
N THR A 4 5.53 -8.08 -2.48
CA THR A 4 4.58 -9.20 -2.48
C THR A 4 5.28 -10.50 -2.04
N ASN A 5 4.70 -11.18 -1.05
CA ASN A 5 5.10 -12.48 -0.54
C ASN A 5 3.88 -13.20 0.08
N GLU A 6 4.09 -14.25 0.87
CA GLU A 6 3.01 -15.01 1.52
C GLU A 6 2.19 -14.16 2.52
N LYS A 7 2.81 -13.16 3.15
CA LYS A 7 2.18 -12.30 4.16
C LYS A 7 1.58 -11.03 3.58
N TYR A 8 2.24 -10.42 2.59
CA TYR A 8 1.83 -9.16 1.98
C TYR A 8 1.51 -9.38 0.51
N GLU A 9 0.33 -8.96 0.07
CA GLU A 9 -0.03 -8.88 -1.34
C GLU A 9 -0.16 -7.43 -1.76
N THR A 10 0.66 -7.01 -2.73
CA THR A 10 0.54 -5.70 -3.37
C THR A 10 -0.08 -5.85 -4.76
N LYS A 11 -1.06 -4.99 -5.08
CA LYS A 11 -1.72 -4.94 -6.39
C LYS A 11 -1.72 -3.52 -6.93
N ILE A 12 -1.41 -3.39 -8.21
CA ILE A 12 -1.55 -2.16 -8.98
C ILE A 12 -2.58 -2.44 -10.07
N ILE A 13 -3.72 -1.76 -10.00
CA ILE A 13 -4.83 -1.92 -10.94
C ILE A 13 -4.93 -0.64 -11.76
N VAL A 14 -4.49 -0.70 -13.01
CA VAL A 14 -4.63 0.41 -13.96
C VAL A 14 -6.07 0.43 -14.46
N ARG A 15 -6.80 1.51 -14.18
CA ARG A 15 -8.19 1.71 -14.63
C ARG A 15 -8.24 2.50 -15.94
N SER A 16 -7.36 3.47 -16.09
CA SER A 16 -7.19 4.28 -17.32
C SER A 16 -5.79 4.88 -17.37
N LEU A 17 -5.51 5.68 -18.42
CA LEU A 17 -4.26 6.44 -18.55
C LEU A 17 -4.00 7.41 -17.38
N PHE A 18 -5.04 7.83 -16.66
CA PHE A 18 -4.96 8.82 -15.58
C PHE A 18 -5.47 8.31 -14.24
N GLU A 19 -5.87 7.04 -14.15
CA GLU A 19 -6.40 6.45 -12.93
C GLU A 19 -5.77 5.08 -12.66
N THR A 20 -5.12 4.97 -11.49
CA THR A 20 -4.55 3.72 -10.99
C THR A 20 -4.96 3.52 -9.53
N LYS A 21 -5.42 2.32 -9.21
CA LYS A 21 -5.73 1.89 -7.85
C LYS A 21 -4.61 1.02 -7.31
N MET A 22 -3.97 1.47 -6.24
CA MET A 22 -2.97 0.70 -5.49
C MET A 22 -3.62 0.04 -4.27
N MET A 23 -3.32 -1.23 -4.02
CA MET A 23 -3.85 -2.00 -2.90
C MET A 23 -2.73 -2.77 -2.21
N LEU A 24 -2.73 -2.73 -0.88
CA LEU A 24 -1.93 -3.59 -0.01
C LEU A 24 -2.90 -4.45 0.82
N ARG A 25 -2.70 -5.76 0.80
CA ARG A 25 -3.38 -6.72 1.65
C ARG A 25 -2.36 -7.38 2.56
N VAL A 26 -2.67 -7.46 3.84
CA VAL A 26 -1.86 -8.15 4.86
C VAL A 26 -2.64 -9.39 5.29
N TYR A 27 -2.06 -10.57 5.11
CA TYR A 27 -2.61 -11.84 5.58
C TYR A 27 -2.11 -12.13 6.99
N ASN A 28 -2.95 -12.80 7.79
CA ASN A 28 -2.63 -13.23 9.16
C ASN A 28 -2.02 -12.09 10.00
N LEU A 29 -2.85 -11.09 10.33
CA LEU A 29 -2.38 -9.89 11.02
C LEU A 29 -1.75 -10.23 12.39
N GLU A 30 -0.52 -9.77 12.60
CA GLU A 30 0.21 -9.95 13.86
C GLU A 30 0.55 -8.59 14.48
N LYS A 31 0.93 -8.57 15.76
CA LYS A 31 1.36 -7.34 16.45
C LYS A 31 2.52 -6.64 15.74
N ALA A 32 3.38 -7.39 15.05
CA ALA A 32 4.50 -6.85 14.27
C ALA A 32 4.06 -6.07 13.01
N ASP A 33 2.83 -6.27 12.53
CA ASP A 33 2.26 -5.55 11.38
C ASP A 33 1.62 -4.22 11.78
N VAL A 34 1.33 -4.03 13.07
CA VAL A 34 0.75 -2.78 13.58
C VAL A 34 1.76 -1.65 13.38
N GLY A 35 1.32 -0.59 12.72
CA GLY A 35 2.22 0.48 12.33
C GLY A 35 1.60 1.45 11.33
N THR A 36 2.46 2.29 10.75
CA THR A 36 2.05 3.24 9.72
C THR A 36 2.50 2.74 8.35
N TYR A 37 1.54 2.56 7.46
CA TYR A 37 1.76 2.23 6.07
C TYR A 37 1.71 3.50 5.23
N ARG A 38 2.67 3.63 4.32
CA ARG A 38 2.74 4.78 3.41
C ARG A 38 2.49 4.34 1.99
N CYS A 39 1.45 4.88 1.38
CA CYS A 39 1.15 4.72 -0.04
C CYS A 39 1.71 5.93 -0.79
N VAL A 40 2.51 5.67 -1.82
CA VAL A 40 3.20 6.71 -2.59
C VAL A 40 2.81 6.57 -4.06
N ALA A 41 2.22 7.63 -4.62
CA ALA A 41 1.90 7.74 -6.04
C ALA A 41 2.86 8.73 -6.70
N LYS A 42 3.52 8.33 -7.78
CA LYS A 42 4.49 9.15 -8.49
C LYS A 42 4.21 9.19 -9.98
N ASN A 43 4.27 10.39 -10.56
CA ASN A 43 4.24 10.62 -12.00
C ASN A 43 5.35 11.62 -12.38
N SER A 44 5.40 12.05 -13.65
CA SER A 44 6.41 12.99 -14.14
C SER A 44 6.28 14.40 -13.54
N LEU A 45 5.10 14.77 -13.03
CA LEU A 45 4.84 16.09 -12.44
C LEU A 45 5.20 16.14 -10.96
N GLY A 46 5.22 15.00 -10.27
CA GLY A 46 5.58 14.94 -8.87
C GLY A 46 5.19 13.65 -8.16
N GLU A 47 5.17 13.74 -6.83
CA GLU A 47 4.91 12.64 -5.92
C GLU A 47 3.91 13.07 -4.85
N VAL A 48 2.97 12.18 -4.54
CA VAL A 48 1.99 12.37 -3.47
C VAL A 48 2.05 11.14 -2.57
N GLU A 49 2.15 11.37 -1.26
CA GLU A 49 2.13 10.31 -0.26
C GLU A 49 0.90 10.41 0.64
N ARG A 50 0.44 9.25 1.12
CA ARG A 50 -0.60 9.13 2.13
C ARG A 50 -0.20 8.10 3.18
N SER A 51 -0.27 8.51 4.44
CA SER A 51 -0.01 7.66 5.59
C SER A 51 -1.32 7.08 6.14
N ILE A 52 -1.34 5.78 6.38
CA ILE A 52 -2.47 5.02 6.91
C ILE A 52 -1.95 4.29 8.16
N ARG A 53 -2.52 4.58 9.33
CA ARG A 53 -2.14 3.90 10.57
C ARG A 53 -3.04 2.70 10.80
N LEU A 54 -2.42 1.53 10.91
CA LEU A 54 -3.07 0.30 11.35
C LEU A 54 -2.92 0.21 12.87
N TYR A 55 -4.03 -0.05 13.55
CA TYR A 55 -4.08 -0.28 14.99
C TYR A 55 -4.36 -1.77 15.22
N GLY A 56 -3.70 -2.36 16.22
CA GLY A 56 -4.05 -3.69 16.73
C GLY A 56 -4.99 -3.56 17.92
N GLU A 57 -5.69 -4.64 18.24
CA GLU A 57 -6.30 -4.83 19.55
C GLU A 57 -5.25 -5.09 20.65
#